data_AF-A0A6G9YPS4-F1
#
_entry.id   AF-A0A6G9YPS4-F1
#
_cell.length_a   1.000
_cell.length_b   1.000
_cell.length_c   1.000
_cell.angle_alpha   90.00
_cell.angle_beta   90.00
_cell.angle_gamma   90.00
#
_symmetry.space_group_name_H-M   'P 1'
#
loop_
_entity.id
_entity.type
_entity.pdbx_description
1 polymer ?
#
loop_
_entity_poly.entity_id
_entity_poly.type
_entity_poly.pdbx_seq_one_letter_code
_entity_poly.pdbx_strand_id
1 'polypeptide(L)'
;MTSLGAVFRPQNPPELLREVVQVADSTGLELVEKGRAASEYRGEFSFVVQLLTATGPDATDRVTTELRRMGHDTIDGLSAVGDAHAVADAVARWVQAGADTVVLEPTPDEPDPAGFVRFAGEQVRPLIA
;
A
#
# COMPACT_ATOMS: atom_id res chain seq x y z
N MET A 1 -6.09 -5.73 -16.39
CA MET A 1 -6.12 -6.42 -15.08
C MET A 1 -5.37 -5.54 -14.12
N THR A 2 -5.98 -5.12 -13.02
CA THR A 2 -5.33 -4.25 -12.05
C THR A 2 -4.37 -5.07 -11.18
N SER A 3 -3.14 -4.59 -10.98
CA SER A 3 -2.21 -5.17 -10.00
C SER A 3 -2.30 -4.47 -8.64
N LEU A 4 -2.11 -5.23 -7.56
CA LEU A 4 -1.99 -4.72 -6.19
C LEU A 4 -0.55 -4.89 -5.72
N GLY A 5 0.04 -3.82 -5.20
CA GLY A 5 1.39 -3.84 -4.64
C GLY A 5 1.47 -3.19 -3.25
N ALA A 6 2.63 -3.31 -2.61
CA ALA A 6 2.96 -2.61 -1.36
C ALA A 6 4.37 -1.99 -1.41
N VAL A 7 4.58 -0.91 -0.64
CA VAL A 7 5.89 -0.24 -0.54
C VAL A 7 6.67 -0.71 0.67
N PHE A 8 7.91 -1.18 0.48
CA PHE A 8 8.89 -1.30 1.56
C PHE A 8 9.58 0.04 1.79
N ARG A 9 9.52 0.54 3.03
CA ARG A 9 10.00 1.87 3.40
C ARG A 9 11.47 1.83 3.81
N PRO A 10 12.32 2.78 3.39
CA PRO A 10 13.73 2.85 3.81
C PRO A 10 13.90 3.19 5.31
N GLN A 11 12.81 3.57 6.00
CA GLN A 11 12.78 3.75 7.45
C GLN A 11 12.73 2.42 8.21
N ASN A 12 12.28 1.34 7.56
CA ASN A 12 12.27 0.01 8.15
C ASN A 12 13.69 -0.58 8.12
N PRO A 13 14.08 -1.37 9.13
CA PRO A 13 15.37 -2.04 9.14
C PRO A 13 15.56 -2.93 7.90
N PRO A 14 16.70 -2.83 7.18
CA PRO A 14 16.93 -3.58 5.95
C PRO A 14 16.95 -5.10 6.14
N GLU A 15 17.25 -5.60 7.34
CA GLU A 15 17.18 -7.01 7.71
C GLU A 15 15.77 -7.62 7.58
N LEU A 16 14.71 -6.80 7.67
CA LEU A 16 13.32 -7.23 7.46
C LEU A 16 12.99 -7.46 5.98
N LEU A 17 13.81 -6.95 5.05
CA LEU A 17 13.52 -7.01 3.62
C LEU A 17 13.38 -8.45 3.11
N ARG A 18 14.21 -9.38 3.61
CA ARG A 18 14.16 -10.78 3.20
C ARG A 18 12.83 -11.42 3.58
N GLU A 19 12.36 -11.20 4.80
CA GLU A 19 11.09 -11.73 5.28
C GLU A 19 9.92 -11.12 4.47
N VAL A 20 9.95 -9.80 4.27
CA VAL A 20 8.93 -9.08 3.50
C VAL A 20 8.84 -9.60 2.06
N VAL A 21 9.97 -9.83 1.39
CA VAL A 21 10.01 -10.43 0.04
C VAL A 21 9.41 -11.83 0.04
N GLN A 22 9.76 -12.67 1.02
CA GLN A 22 9.22 -14.03 1.12
C GLN A 22 7.69 -14.03 1.32
N VAL A 23 7.17 -13.11 2.13
CA VAL A 23 5.73 -12.95 2.34
C VAL A 23 5.03 -12.41 1.09
N ALA A 24 5.65 -11.45 0.39
CA ALA A 24 5.12 -10.91 -0.86
C ALA A 24 5.01 -12.02 -1.92
N ASP A 25 6.07 -12.80 -2.11
CA ASP A 25 6.11 -13.94 -3.03
C ASP A 25 5.05 -14.99 -2.68
N SER A 26 4.89 -15.34 -1.39
CA SER A 26 3.92 -16.36 -0.96
C SER A 26 2.47 -15.93 -1.13
N THR A 27 2.21 -14.62 -1.18
CA THR A 27 0.86 -14.05 -1.31
C THR A 27 0.56 -13.52 -2.71
N GLY A 28 1.57 -13.51 -3.58
CA GLY A 28 1.56 -12.94 -4.93
C GLY A 28 1.30 -11.43 -4.95
N LEU A 29 1.68 -10.72 -3.88
CA LEU A 29 1.71 -9.26 -3.83
C LEU A 29 3.01 -8.75 -4.44
N GLU A 30 2.95 -7.65 -5.21
CA GLU A 30 4.16 -7.03 -5.76
C GLU A 30 4.78 -6.04 -4.77
N LEU A 31 6.09 -6.13 -4.53
CA LEU A 31 6.82 -5.09 -3.80
C LEU A 31 7.32 -4.01 -4.75
N VAL A 32 6.96 -2.76 -4.45
CA VAL A 32 7.35 -1.61 -5.26
C VAL A 32 8.36 -0.77 -4.48
N GLU A 33 9.57 -0.62 -5.02
CA GLU A 33 10.54 0.33 -4.48
C GLU A 33 10.03 1.75 -4.65
N LYS A 34 10.13 2.56 -3.58
CA LYS A 34 9.78 3.98 -3.65
C LYS A 34 10.67 4.66 -4.70
N GLY A 35 10.05 5.09 -5.80
CA GLY A 35 10.71 5.91 -6.82
C GLY A 35 11.33 5.19 -8.02
N ARG A 36 11.20 3.87 -8.19
CA ARG A 36 11.77 3.17 -9.37
C ARG A 36 10.77 2.69 -10.43
N ALA A 37 9.47 2.67 -10.15
CA ALA A 37 8.45 2.32 -11.15
C ALA A 37 8.12 3.45 -12.16
N ALA A 38 8.62 4.68 -11.96
CA ALA A 38 8.37 5.78 -12.88
C ALA A 38 9.54 6.08 -13.86
N SER A 39 10.71 5.47 -13.69
CA SER A 39 11.92 5.88 -14.43
C SER A 39 12.38 4.91 -15.53
N GLU A 40 11.77 3.74 -15.68
CA GLU A 40 12.13 2.78 -16.74
C GLU A 40 10.91 2.22 -17.50
N TYR A 41 9.81 2.99 -17.60
CA TYR A 41 8.66 2.59 -18.39
C TYR A 41 8.81 3.01 -19.87
N ARG A 42 8.79 2.02 -20.78
CA ARG A 42 8.76 2.19 -22.25
C ARG A 42 7.49 1.57 -22.88
N GLY A 43 6.31 1.74 -22.26
CA GLY A 43 5.00 1.33 -22.80
C GLY A 43 3.94 2.43 -22.71
N GLU A 44 2.78 2.22 -23.34
CA GLU A 44 1.57 3.08 -23.23
C GLU A 44 1.21 3.30 -21.74
N PHE A 45 1.10 4.56 -21.32
CA PHE A 45 1.03 5.08 -19.94
C PHE A 45 0.46 4.12 -18.87
N SER A 46 1.24 3.84 -17.81
CA SER A 46 0.79 3.13 -16.59
C SER A 46 0.40 4.15 -15.51
N PHE A 47 -0.83 4.07 -14.99
CA PHE A 47 -1.30 4.93 -13.89
C PHE A 47 -1.20 4.20 -12.54
N VAL A 48 -0.27 4.66 -11.69
CA VAL A 48 0.01 4.10 -10.36
C VAL A 48 -0.56 5.01 -9.27
N VAL A 49 -1.45 4.49 -8.43
CA VAL A 49 -1.97 5.20 -7.26
C VAL A 49 -1.29 4.67 -5.99
N GLN A 50 -0.75 5.59 -5.17
CA GLN A 50 -0.25 5.26 -3.83
C GLN A 50 -1.29 5.67 -2.79
N LEU A 51 -1.68 4.72 -1.95
CA LEU A 51 -2.65 4.93 -0.88
C LEU A 51 -1.96 4.77 0.47
N LEU A 52 -1.90 5.84 1.27
CA LEU A 52 -1.37 5.75 2.62
C LEU A 52 -2.28 4.84 3.46
N THR A 53 -1.75 3.75 3.96
CA THR A 53 -2.54 2.65 4.51
C THR A 53 -2.03 2.26 5.89
N ALA A 54 -2.94 2.11 6.85
CA ALA A 54 -2.61 1.56 8.16
C ALA A 54 -3.72 0.64 8.66
N THR A 55 -3.33 -0.36 9.44
CA THR A 55 -4.23 -1.31 10.10
C THR A 55 -3.90 -1.44 11.59
N GLY A 56 -4.77 -2.10 12.35
CA GLY A 56 -4.57 -2.28 13.79
C GLY A 56 -5.07 -1.12 14.68
N PRO A 57 -4.88 -1.23 16.01
CA PRO A 57 -5.54 -0.38 17.01
C PRO A 57 -5.30 1.13 16.84
N ASP A 58 -4.09 1.51 16.43
CA ASP A 58 -3.68 2.92 16.35
C ASP A 58 -3.65 3.45 14.91
N ALA A 59 -4.20 2.70 13.95
CA ALA A 59 -4.10 2.99 12.51
C ALA A 59 -4.53 4.41 12.12
N THR A 60 -5.65 4.87 12.69
CA THR A 60 -6.20 6.20 12.43
C THR A 60 -5.25 7.30 12.87
N ASP A 61 -4.65 7.16 14.05
CA ASP A 61 -3.75 8.16 14.61
C ASP A 61 -2.44 8.23 13.81
N ARG A 62 -1.92 7.07 13.39
CA ARG A 62 -0.72 6.98 12.53
C ARG A 62 -0.94 7.66 11.18
N VAL A 63 -2.04 7.37 10.49
CA VAL A 63 -2.37 7.99 9.20
C VAL A 63 -2.65 9.47 9.34
N THR A 64 -3.40 9.89 10.36
CA THR A 64 -3.70 11.31 10.59
C THR A 64 -2.43 12.12 10.86
N THR A 65 -1.50 11.56 11.63
CA THR A 65 -0.21 12.19 11.93
C THR A 65 0.62 12.37 10.67
N GLU A 66 0.71 11.33 9.84
CA GLU A 66 1.50 11.40 8.61
C GLU A 66 0.87 12.30 7.55
N LEU A 67 -0.46 12.31 7.39
CA LEU A 67 -1.15 13.24 6.47
C LEU A 67 -0.90 14.70 6.84
N ARG A 68 -0.99 15.05 8.13
CA ARG A 68 -0.65 16.41 8.61
C ARG A 68 0.79 16.78 8.31
N ARG A 69 1.72 15.84 8.49
CA ARG A 69 3.13 16.04 8.17
C ARG A 69 3.34 16.26 6.66
N MET A 70 2.55 15.61 5.81
CA MET A 70 2.54 15.81 4.36
C MET A 70 1.83 17.11 3.92
N GLY A 71 1.24 17.88 4.86
CA GLY A 71 0.53 19.13 4.56
C GLY A 71 -0.91 18.94 4.11
N HIS A 72 -1.52 17.80 4.41
CA HIS A 72 -2.91 17.49 4.10
C HIS A 72 -3.79 17.59 5.36
N ASP A 73 -4.87 18.37 5.24
CA ASP A 73 -5.84 18.58 6.33
C ASP A 73 -6.97 17.53 6.35
N THR A 74 -7.12 16.76 5.27
CA THR A 74 -8.19 15.74 5.13
C THR A 74 -7.65 14.40 4.62
N ILE A 75 -8.32 13.33 5.05
CA ILE A 75 -8.07 11.93 4.68
C ILE A 75 -8.56 11.60 3.25
N ASP A 76 -9.45 12.42 2.70
CA ASP A 76 -10.30 12.03 1.57
C ASP A 76 -9.48 11.74 0.29
N GLY A 77 -9.60 10.51 -0.19
CA GLY A 77 -8.90 9.97 -1.37
C GLY A 77 -7.44 9.54 -1.16
N LEU A 78 -6.74 10.05 -0.15
CA LEU A 78 -5.28 9.83 0.01
C LEU A 78 -4.91 8.67 0.92
N SER A 79 -5.86 8.09 1.64
CA SER A 79 -5.56 7.03 2.60
C SER A 79 -6.65 5.96 2.75
N ALA A 80 -6.25 4.79 3.24
CA ALA A 80 -7.12 3.70 3.65
C ALA A 80 -6.79 3.27 5.07
N VAL A 81 -7.78 3.30 5.95
CA VAL A 81 -7.64 2.95 7.35
C VAL A 81 -8.72 1.95 7.72
N GLY A 82 -8.33 0.88 8.40
CA GLY A 82 -9.27 -0.08 8.97
C GLY A 82 -8.94 -1.52 8.62
N ASP A 83 -9.98 -2.33 8.49
CA ASP A 83 -9.87 -3.74 8.15
C ASP A 83 -9.72 -3.99 6.64
N ALA A 84 -9.65 -5.26 6.25
CA ALA A 84 -9.45 -5.67 4.87
C ALA A 84 -10.55 -5.16 3.92
N HIS A 85 -11.80 -5.10 4.37
CA HIS A 85 -12.92 -4.62 3.55
C HIS A 85 -12.84 -3.12 3.36
N ALA A 86 -12.53 -2.36 4.42
CA ALA A 86 -12.35 -0.92 4.32
C ALA A 86 -11.22 -0.55 3.35
N VAL A 87 -10.11 -1.29 3.38
CA VAL A 87 -8.99 -1.10 2.44
C VAL A 87 -9.38 -1.52 1.03
N ALA A 88 -10.07 -2.66 0.85
CA ALA A 88 -10.55 -3.13 -0.44
C ALA A 88 -11.52 -2.13 -1.10
N ASP A 89 -12.45 -1.55 -0.34
CA ASP A 89 -13.36 -0.51 -0.83
C ASP A 89 -12.61 0.72 -1.33
N ALA A 90 -11.56 1.14 -0.61
CA ALA A 90 -10.74 2.27 -1.03
C ALA A 90 -9.94 1.96 -2.31
N VAL A 91 -9.39 0.74 -2.44
CA VAL A 91 -8.74 0.27 -3.67
C VAL A 91 -9.72 0.23 -4.83
N ALA A 92 -10.91 -0.34 -4.62
CA ALA A 92 -11.94 -0.48 -5.66
C ALA A 92 -12.35 0.88 -6.25
N ARG A 93 -12.43 1.94 -5.45
CA ARG A 93 -12.71 3.31 -5.95
C ARG A 93 -11.68 3.76 -7.00
N TRP A 94 -10.40 3.50 -6.76
CA TRP A 94 -9.33 3.86 -7.70
C TRP A 94 -9.31 2.97 -8.94
N VAL A 95 -9.62 1.68 -8.78
CA VAL A 95 -9.78 0.76 -9.92
C VAL A 95 -10.92 1.19 -10.83
N GLN A 96 -12.09 1.53 -10.26
CA GLN A 96 -13.23 2.05 -11.05
C GLN A 96 -12.91 3.39 -11.74
N ALA A 97 -11.97 4.16 -11.20
CA ALA A 97 -11.47 5.38 -11.83
C ALA A 97 -10.43 5.13 -12.94
N GLY A 98 -10.03 3.87 -13.19
CA GLY A 98 -9.11 3.49 -14.26
C GLY A 98 -7.67 3.23 -13.82
N ALA A 99 -7.39 3.04 -12.52
CA ALA A 99 -6.05 2.69 -12.07
C ALA A 99 -5.63 1.29 -12.56
N ASP A 100 -4.48 1.22 -13.23
CA ASP A 100 -3.84 -0.03 -13.64
C ASP A 100 -3.15 -0.73 -12.46
N THR A 101 -2.61 0.07 -11.53
CA THR A 101 -1.94 -0.43 -10.33
C THR A 101 -2.31 0.42 -9.14
N VAL A 102 -2.71 -0.24 -8.04
CA VAL A 102 -2.90 0.42 -6.73
C VAL A 102 -1.86 -0.13 -5.77
N VAL A 103 -1.10 0.75 -5.15
CA VAL A 103 -0.02 0.41 -4.22
C VAL A 103 -0.39 0.88 -2.82
N LEU A 104 -0.41 -0.04 -1.87
CA LEU A 104 -0.62 0.27 -0.45
C LEU A 104 0.71 0.70 0.17
N GLU A 105 0.78 1.95 0.60
CA GLU A 105 1.94 2.53 1.27
C GLU A 105 1.70 2.51 2.79
N PRO A 106 2.47 1.74 3.58
CA PRO A 106 2.33 1.78 5.03
C PRO A 106 2.77 3.14 5.61
N THR A 107 2.26 3.49 6.80
CA THR A 107 2.79 4.64 7.54
C THR A 107 4.27 4.43 7.90
N PRO A 108 5.08 5.50 8.06
CA PRO A 108 6.51 5.36 8.35
C PRO A 108 6.83 4.63 9.66
N ASP A 109 5.87 4.62 10.59
CA ASP A 109 5.94 3.99 11.91
C ASP A 109 5.24 2.62 11.95
N GLU A 110 5.08 1.94 10.79
CA GLU A 110 4.48 0.60 10.73
C GLU A 110 5.22 -0.42 11.61
N PRO A 111 4.59 -0.94 12.67
CA PRO A 111 5.26 -1.83 13.61
C PRO A 111 5.51 -3.24 13.06
N ASP A 112 4.76 -3.70 12.06
CA ASP A 112 4.94 -5.03 11.46
C ASP A 112 4.89 -4.99 9.92
N PRO A 113 6.02 -4.66 9.26
CA PRO A 113 6.07 -4.59 7.79
C PRO A 113 5.73 -5.91 7.10
N ALA A 114 6.11 -7.06 7.68
CA ALA A 114 5.79 -8.37 7.12
C ALA A 114 4.30 -8.71 7.31
N GLY A 115 3.74 -8.38 8.48
CA GLY A 115 2.31 -8.45 8.77
C GLY A 115 1.47 -7.59 7.84
N PHE A 116 1.92 -6.38 7.52
CA PHE A 116 1.25 -5.50 6.55
C PHE A 116 1.18 -6.13 5.16
N VAL A 117 2.28 -6.69 4.65
CA VAL A 117 2.31 -7.37 3.34
C VAL A 117 1.41 -8.61 3.36
N ARG A 118 1.43 -9.38 4.45
CA ARG A 118 0.53 -10.54 4.63
C ARG A 118 -0.93 -10.10 4.62
N PHE A 119 -1.27 -9.03 5.34
CA PHE A 119 -2.61 -8.45 5.35
C PHE A 119 -3.06 -8.05 3.93
N ALA A 120 -2.22 -7.33 3.20
CA ALA A 120 -2.52 -6.90 1.84
C ALA A 120 -2.72 -8.10 0.89
N GLY A 121 -1.81 -9.08 0.94
CA GLY A 121 -1.82 -10.23 0.05
C GLY A 121 -2.87 -11.30 0.37
N GLU A 122 -3.12 -11.58 1.65
CA GLU A 122 -4.04 -12.66 2.08
C GLU A 122 -5.45 -12.17 2.39
N GLN A 123 -5.63 -10.91 2.80
CA GLN A 123 -6.94 -10.41 3.23
C GLN A 123 -7.53 -9.40 2.25
N VAL A 124 -6.74 -8.48 1.69
CA VAL A 124 -7.25 -7.45 0.77
C VAL A 124 -7.33 -7.97 -0.66
N ARG A 125 -6.26 -8.59 -1.18
CA ARG A 125 -6.19 -9.07 -2.57
C ARG A 125 -7.37 -9.95 -2.99
N PRO A 126 -7.87 -10.91 -2.17
CA PRO A 126 -9.02 -11.73 -2.56
C PRO A 126 -10.34 -10.96 -2.69
N LEU A 127 -10.45 -9.75 -2.13
CA LEU A 127 -11.66 -8.93 -2.13
C LEU A 127 -11.76 -8.01 -3.35
N ILE A 128 -10.68 -7.85 -4.12
CA ILE A 128 -10.59 -6.92 -5.26
C ILE A 128 -10.31 -7.61 -6.61
N ALA A 129 -10.14 -8.94 -6.60
CA ALA A 129 -9.83 -9.76 -7.76
C ALA A 129 -11.06 -10.17 -8.57
#